data_AF-A0A0E3KYC5-F1
#
_entry.id   AF-A0A0E3KYC5-F1
#
_cell.length_a   1.000
_cell.length_b   1.000
_cell.length_c   1.000
_cell.angle_alpha   90.00
_cell.angle_beta   90.00
_cell.angle_gamma   90.00
#
_symmetry.space_group_name_H-M   'P 1'
#
loop_
_entity.id
_entity.type
_entity.pdbx_description
1 polymer ?
#
loop_
_entity_poly.entity_id
_entity_poly.type
_entity_poly.pdbx_seq_one_letter_code
_entity_poly.pdbx_strand_id
1 'polypeptide(L)'
;MKESKNNHSHNSNDISHSHNFSHSGKIPVKYRIKHLWHKIENSFVFMALASFFWLLYKSGTKPSRIVYPCQKAAAASLSTFVILAIISSPLFIYMKKIQTFFAHDSKLSRSLLFITIIAAIFGVFLAIDYYSSMPINSPVGPGLEGKVLSPSEQVNLGTQSEYATIPAAYDLPSPHRVVTVHDSNSSTWEGEGNPNNYINQTEIDKMVDIGIMELTGTTSPQDGWRKIIPYENGQSVAIKMNFNNNWYFSSSGFYYDDNSNINMLNYAAVVNSVIRGLKSIGVPSDKIWITDPSRPVHDQFRERIEDKGVQYYINQNCGAYIEGRPNVYVTGYVSDSSVYASTSTTYDEKIRPAQVFADATYIINMPQLKGHGYSNVGRVTLGLKNNFGSVHYTANALGDCPAHKAEPFAKLLADINNNSVFRDKTRLIVGDGIMGNPDINYGPPTLWKSFGNKPPETLFFGVDPVATDSVMVDYIRREAGPQATGLVQSYAAALGLGVAESWNDQEKYTYIDYHPIDLDSQM
;
A
#
# COMPACT_ATOMS: atom_id res chain seq x y z
N MET A 1 -66.95 16.01 55.66
CA MET A 1 -67.56 14.67 55.80
C MET A 1 -66.50 13.64 55.42
N LYS A 2 -65.96 12.97 56.44
CA LYS A 2 -65.04 11.80 56.50
C LYS A 2 -63.63 11.88 55.87
N GLU A 3 -62.68 11.57 56.76
CA GLU A 3 -61.24 11.31 56.62
C GLU A 3 -60.93 10.10 55.71
N SER A 4 -59.70 10.01 55.19
CA SER A 4 -58.71 9.01 55.62
C SER A 4 -57.50 8.93 54.68
N LYS A 5 -56.30 8.98 55.27
CA LYS A 5 -55.00 8.61 54.71
C LYS A 5 -54.93 7.09 54.46
N ASN A 6 -54.18 6.64 53.46
CA ASN A 6 -53.12 5.62 53.65
C ASN A 6 -52.24 5.40 52.40
N ASN A 7 -50.97 5.15 52.70
CA ASN A 7 -49.79 4.85 51.86
C ASN A 7 -50.02 3.67 50.87
N HIS A 8 -49.25 3.40 49.79
CA HIS A 8 -47.79 3.32 49.63
C HIS A 8 -47.38 3.22 48.12
N SER A 9 -46.20 3.77 47.79
CA SER A 9 -45.24 3.47 46.69
C SER A 9 -45.64 2.67 45.43
N HIS A 10 -45.46 3.26 44.23
CA HIS A 10 -44.49 2.79 43.23
C HIS A 10 -44.40 3.69 41.98
N ASN A 11 -43.16 3.99 41.58
CA ASN A 11 -42.62 4.24 40.23
C ASN A 11 -43.43 5.08 39.21
N SER A 12 -43.00 6.33 39.06
CA SER A 12 -43.12 7.09 37.81
C SER A 12 -41.96 6.75 36.87
N ASN A 13 -42.25 6.15 35.72
CA ASN A 13 -41.39 6.21 34.54
C ASN A 13 -42.29 6.41 33.32
N ASP A 14 -42.27 7.63 32.80
CA ASP A 14 -42.86 7.98 31.51
C ASP A 14 -42.15 7.22 30.38
N ILE A 15 -42.99 6.64 29.53
CA ILE A 15 -42.64 5.75 28.43
C ILE A 15 -42.34 6.59 27.19
N SER A 16 -41.08 6.58 26.74
CA SER A 16 -40.73 6.96 25.38
C SER A 16 -41.09 5.83 24.42
N HIS A 17 -41.99 6.10 23.47
CA HIS A 17 -42.45 5.16 22.45
C HIS A 17 -41.30 4.66 21.55
N SER A 18 -40.99 3.35 21.63
CA SER A 18 -40.29 2.61 20.58
C SER A 18 -41.33 1.84 19.75
N HIS A 19 -41.39 2.15 18.45
CA HIS A 19 -42.21 1.41 17.49
C HIS A 19 -41.54 0.05 17.19
N ASN A 20 -42.02 -1.01 17.83
CA ASN A 20 -41.79 -2.38 17.39
C ASN A 20 -42.68 -2.69 16.19
N PHE A 21 -42.11 -2.66 14.98
CA PHE A 21 -42.74 -3.31 13.83
C PHE A 21 -42.44 -4.82 13.87
N SER A 22 -43.45 -5.61 14.26
CA SER A 22 -43.45 -7.04 13.95
C SER A 22 -43.79 -7.21 12.47
N HIS A 23 -42.96 -7.95 11.74
CA HIS A 23 -43.28 -8.42 10.39
C HIS A 23 -43.26 -9.96 10.40
N SER A 24 -44.44 -10.54 10.63
CA SER A 24 -44.73 -11.97 10.43
C SER A 24 -45.13 -12.28 8.98
N GLY A 25 -44.47 -11.66 8.00
CA GLY A 25 -44.65 -11.99 6.58
C GLY A 25 -43.84 -13.23 6.20
N LYS A 26 -44.49 -14.33 5.81
CA LYS A 26 -43.80 -15.50 5.23
C LYS A 26 -43.02 -15.04 3.99
N ILE A 27 -41.69 -15.19 4.04
CA ILE A 27 -40.80 -14.87 2.92
C ILE A 27 -41.27 -15.62 1.66
N PRO A 28 -41.50 -14.94 0.52
CA PRO A 28 -41.96 -15.58 -0.71
C PRO A 28 -41.01 -16.71 -1.13
N VAL A 29 -41.56 -17.83 -1.61
CA VAL A 29 -40.82 -19.05 -1.95
C VAL A 29 -39.64 -18.76 -2.90
N LYS A 30 -39.78 -17.82 -3.84
CA LYS A 30 -38.70 -17.39 -4.75
C LYS A 30 -37.45 -16.86 -4.02
N TYR A 31 -37.62 -16.14 -2.91
CA TYR A 31 -36.51 -15.58 -2.13
C TYR A 31 -35.89 -16.63 -1.20
N ARG A 32 -36.68 -17.58 -0.69
CA ARG A 32 -36.14 -18.73 0.07
C ARG A 32 -35.31 -19.65 -0.82
N ILE A 33 -35.76 -19.91 -2.06
CA ILE A 33 -35.00 -20.68 -3.05
C ILE A 33 -33.71 -19.96 -3.43
N LYS A 34 -33.75 -18.64 -3.69
CA LYS A 34 -32.54 -17.86 -4.03
C LYS A 34 -31.54 -17.79 -2.86
N HIS A 35 -32.02 -17.67 -1.62
CA HIS A 35 -31.18 -17.70 -0.43
C HIS A 35 -30.58 -19.09 -0.17
N LEU A 36 -31.35 -20.15 -0.40
CA LEU A 36 -30.85 -21.53 -0.29
C LEU A 36 -29.80 -21.82 -1.37
N TRP A 37 -30.02 -21.36 -2.61
CA TRP A 37 -29.05 -21.45 -3.71
C TRP A 37 -27.77 -20.69 -3.39
N HIS A 38 -27.86 -19.46 -2.89
CA HIS A 38 -26.68 -18.68 -2.51
C HIS A 38 -25.89 -19.33 -1.36
N LYS A 39 -26.58 -19.98 -0.42
CA LYS A 39 -25.96 -20.73 0.69
C LYS A 39 -25.33 -22.05 0.22
N ILE A 40 -25.85 -22.66 -0.84
CA ILE A 40 -25.28 -23.85 -1.49
C ILE A 40 -24.08 -23.47 -2.35
N GLU A 41 -24.14 -22.39 -3.13
CA GLU A 41 -23.02 -21.87 -3.93
C GLU A 41 -21.84 -21.43 -3.07
N ASN A 42 -22.11 -20.80 -1.92
CA ASN A 42 -21.07 -20.43 -0.95
C ASN A 42 -20.69 -21.57 0.01
N SER A 43 -21.27 -22.76 -0.15
CA SER A 43 -20.90 -23.92 0.65
C SER A 43 -19.59 -24.51 0.13
N PHE A 44 -18.58 -24.50 0.97
CA PHE A 44 -17.28 -25.11 0.69
C PHE A 44 -17.38 -26.58 0.28
N VAL A 45 -18.40 -27.30 0.77
CA VAL A 45 -18.71 -28.70 0.39
C VAL A 45 -19.17 -28.80 -1.07
N PHE A 46 -19.99 -27.86 -1.53
CA PHE A 46 -20.48 -27.85 -2.90
C PHE A 46 -19.35 -27.55 -3.89
N MET A 47 -18.48 -26.60 -3.57
CA MET A 47 -17.26 -26.29 -4.34
C MET A 47 -16.33 -27.50 -4.45
N ALA A 48 -16.16 -28.26 -3.36
CA ALA A 48 -15.36 -29.49 -3.36
C ALA A 48 -15.98 -30.59 -4.24
N LEU A 49 -17.30 -30.80 -4.15
CA LEU A 49 -18.01 -31.77 -4.98
C LEU A 49 -17.99 -31.37 -6.47
N ALA A 50 -18.23 -30.10 -6.78
CA ALA A 50 -18.17 -29.58 -8.15
C ALA A 50 -16.76 -29.75 -8.74
N SER A 51 -15.71 -29.47 -7.94
CA SER A 51 -14.31 -29.67 -8.33
C SER A 51 -13.98 -31.15 -8.55
N PHE A 52 -14.47 -32.04 -7.69
CA PHE A 52 -14.32 -33.49 -7.83
C PHE A 52 -14.99 -34.03 -9.09
N PHE A 53 -16.25 -33.65 -9.35
CA PHE A 53 -16.96 -34.04 -10.56
C PHE A 53 -16.29 -33.50 -11.82
N TRP A 54 -15.79 -32.26 -11.79
CA TRP A 54 -15.08 -31.65 -12.91
C TRP A 54 -13.75 -32.34 -13.22
N LEU A 55 -13.03 -32.79 -12.19
CA LEU A 55 -11.81 -33.61 -12.32
C LEU A 55 -12.10 -34.97 -12.94
N LEU A 56 -13.10 -35.69 -12.40
CA LEU A 56 -13.48 -37.01 -12.91
C LEU A 56 -13.96 -36.95 -14.35
N TYR A 57 -14.81 -35.97 -14.66
CA TYR A 57 -15.38 -35.82 -16.00
C TYR A 57 -14.32 -35.53 -17.06
N LYS A 58 -13.36 -34.63 -16.78
CA LYS A 58 -12.36 -34.19 -17.77
C LYS A 58 -11.08 -35.03 -17.75
N SER A 59 -10.53 -35.29 -16.57
CA SER A 59 -9.25 -36.00 -16.42
C SER A 59 -9.43 -37.51 -16.31
N GLY A 60 -10.54 -38.00 -15.77
CA GLY A 60 -10.87 -39.43 -15.77
C GLY A 60 -11.11 -39.98 -17.19
N THR A 61 -11.61 -39.16 -18.10
CA THR A 61 -11.82 -39.54 -19.51
C THR A 61 -10.57 -39.37 -20.39
N LYS A 62 -9.59 -38.56 -19.96
CA LYS A 62 -8.29 -38.41 -20.62
C LYS A 62 -7.24 -37.92 -19.61
N PRO A 63 -6.40 -38.81 -19.04
CA PRO A 63 -5.48 -38.49 -17.95
C PRO A 63 -4.52 -37.33 -18.22
N SER A 64 -4.12 -37.12 -19.48
CA SER A 64 -3.23 -36.02 -19.86
C SER A 64 -3.83 -34.62 -19.68
N ARG A 65 -5.14 -34.49 -19.39
CA ARG A 65 -5.80 -33.19 -19.15
C ARG A 65 -5.64 -32.68 -17.72
N ILE A 66 -5.10 -33.48 -16.81
CA ILE A 66 -4.89 -33.08 -15.40
C ILE A 66 -3.94 -31.89 -15.26
N VAL A 67 -3.10 -31.64 -16.26
CA VAL A 67 -2.16 -30.50 -16.28
C VAL A 67 -2.81 -29.18 -16.67
N TYR A 68 -4.08 -29.18 -17.11
CA TYR A 68 -4.78 -27.95 -17.51
C TYR A 68 -5.02 -27.03 -16.29
N PRO A 69 -4.95 -25.70 -16.45
CA PRO A 69 -5.07 -24.76 -15.33
C PRO A 69 -6.36 -24.93 -14.50
N CYS A 70 -7.50 -25.16 -15.16
CA CYS A 70 -8.78 -25.39 -14.48
C CYS A 70 -8.87 -26.75 -13.77
N GLN A 71 -8.10 -27.75 -14.20
CA GLN A 71 -8.02 -29.05 -13.54
C GLN A 71 -7.08 -29.00 -12.35
N LYS A 72 -5.97 -28.25 -12.44
CA LYS A 72 -5.09 -27.94 -11.31
C LYS A 72 -5.82 -27.16 -10.20
N ALA A 73 -6.63 -26.16 -10.56
CA ALA A 73 -7.43 -25.41 -9.60
C ALA A 73 -8.51 -26.27 -8.91
N ALA A 74 -9.17 -27.16 -9.68
CA ALA A 74 -10.11 -28.13 -9.12
C ALA A 74 -9.42 -29.12 -8.16
N ALA A 75 -8.20 -29.56 -8.49
CA ALA A 75 -7.42 -30.46 -7.63
C ALA A 75 -6.99 -29.79 -6.31
N ALA A 76 -6.55 -28.53 -6.37
CA ALA A 76 -6.22 -27.75 -5.20
C ALA A 76 -7.44 -27.52 -4.29
N SER A 77 -8.59 -27.19 -4.87
CA SER A 77 -9.83 -26.99 -4.11
C SER A 77 -10.27 -28.27 -3.38
N LEU A 78 -10.10 -29.43 -4.03
CA LEU A 78 -10.41 -30.73 -3.46
C LEU A 78 -9.40 -31.14 -2.36
N SER A 79 -8.11 -30.85 -2.53
CA SER A 79 -7.10 -31.17 -1.52
C SER A 79 -7.29 -30.34 -0.24
N THR A 80 -7.66 -29.06 -0.36
CA THR A 80 -8.03 -28.23 0.80
C THR A 80 -9.26 -28.80 1.53
N PHE A 81 -10.25 -29.32 0.80
CA PHE A 81 -11.41 -29.98 1.40
C PHE A 81 -11.07 -31.25 2.16
N VAL A 82 -10.22 -32.11 1.59
CA VAL A 82 -9.76 -33.33 2.26
C VAL A 82 -8.98 -33.00 3.53
N ILE A 83 -8.10 -32.00 3.47
CA ILE A 83 -7.33 -31.53 4.65
C ILE A 83 -8.28 -31.01 5.74
N LEU A 84 -9.24 -30.14 5.38
CA LEU A 84 -10.20 -29.61 6.35
C LEU A 84 -11.10 -30.72 6.92
N ALA A 85 -11.58 -31.66 6.10
CA ALA A 85 -12.38 -32.79 6.56
C ALA A 85 -11.59 -33.73 7.49
N ILE A 86 -10.31 -33.98 7.21
CA ILE A 86 -9.42 -34.80 8.05
C ILE A 86 -9.09 -34.08 9.37
N ILE A 87 -8.97 -32.75 9.38
CA ILE A 87 -8.65 -31.99 10.60
C ILE A 87 -9.92 -31.72 11.43
N SER A 88 -11.05 -31.42 10.79
CA SER A 88 -12.29 -31.02 11.47
C SER A 88 -13.16 -32.20 11.91
N SER A 89 -13.12 -33.34 11.21
CA SER A 89 -13.95 -34.51 11.55
C SER A 89 -13.54 -35.18 12.87
N PRO A 90 -12.23 -35.41 13.17
CA PRO A 90 -11.81 -35.93 14.47
C PRO A 90 -12.13 -34.95 15.59
N LEU A 91 -11.92 -33.65 15.37
CA LEU A 91 -12.19 -32.60 16.37
C LEU A 91 -13.69 -32.49 16.69
N PHE A 92 -14.56 -32.57 15.68
CA PHE A 92 -16.02 -32.49 15.84
C PHE A 92 -16.63 -33.76 16.47
N ILE A 93 -16.12 -34.96 16.11
CA ILE A 93 -16.50 -36.22 16.76
C ILE A 93 -16.00 -36.26 18.21
N TYR A 94 -14.81 -35.71 18.47
CA TYR A 94 -14.21 -35.62 19.80
C TYR A 94 -14.96 -34.63 20.72
N MET A 95 -15.32 -33.45 20.23
CA MET A 95 -16.09 -32.45 20.99
C MET A 95 -17.47 -32.93 21.43
N LYS A 96 -18.15 -33.76 20.62
CA LYS A 96 -19.48 -34.31 20.98
C LYS A 96 -19.44 -35.44 22.02
N LYS A 97 -18.29 -36.07 22.28
CA LYS A 97 -18.16 -37.24 23.17
C LYS A 97 -17.33 -37.01 24.45
N ILE A 98 -16.73 -35.82 24.61
CA ILE A 98 -15.88 -35.46 25.78
C ILE A 98 -16.59 -35.72 27.12
N GLN A 99 -17.89 -35.42 27.24
CA GLN A 99 -18.61 -35.61 28.51
C GLN A 99 -18.76 -37.08 28.91
N THR A 100 -18.76 -38.01 27.96
CA THR A 100 -18.90 -39.46 28.22
C THR A 100 -17.58 -40.20 28.36
N PHE A 101 -16.47 -39.67 27.83
CA PHE A 101 -15.19 -40.38 27.73
C PHE A 101 -14.31 -40.27 28.99
N PHE A 102 -14.47 -39.21 29.78
CA PHE A 102 -13.75 -39.05 31.06
C PHE A 102 -14.35 -39.89 32.21
N ALA A 103 -15.47 -40.58 31.99
CA ALA A 103 -16.16 -41.36 33.01
C ALA A 103 -15.70 -42.83 33.12
N HIS A 104 -14.81 -43.32 32.24
CA HIS A 104 -14.31 -44.71 32.30
C HIS A 104 -12.80 -44.80 32.12
N ASP A 105 -12.12 -45.16 33.22
CA ASP A 105 -10.68 -45.33 33.35
C ASP A 105 -10.22 -46.63 32.65
N SER A 106 -10.15 -46.59 31.32
CA SER A 106 -9.60 -47.71 30.54
C SER A 106 -8.36 -47.24 29.79
N LYS A 107 -7.25 -47.99 29.94
CA LYS A 107 -5.98 -47.72 29.24
C LYS A 107 -6.16 -47.57 27.72
N LEU A 108 -7.18 -48.22 27.16
CA LEU A 108 -7.54 -48.17 25.75
C LEU A 108 -7.98 -46.77 25.27
N SER A 109 -8.70 -46.00 26.09
CA SER A 109 -9.17 -44.65 25.71
C SER A 109 -8.03 -43.64 25.64
N ARG A 110 -7.05 -43.75 26.56
CA ARG A 110 -5.84 -42.91 26.56
C ARG A 110 -4.93 -43.23 25.37
N SER A 111 -4.77 -44.51 25.01
CA SER A 111 -4.01 -44.91 23.82
C SER A 111 -4.65 -44.41 22.52
N LEU A 112 -5.98 -44.46 22.39
CA LEU A 112 -6.70 -43.92 21.23
C LEU A 112 -6.55 -42.40 21.12
N LEU A 113 -6.60 -41.67 22.24
CA LEU A 113 -6.36 -40.22 22.26
C LEU A 113 -4.94 -39.89 21.78
N PHE A 114 -3.94 -40.62 22.28
CA PHE A 114 -2.54 -40.43 21.91
C PHE A 114 -2.31 -40.68 20.42
N ILE A 115 -2.91 -41.75 19.87
CA ILE A 115 -2.86 -42.05 18.42
C ILE A 115 -3.52 -40.94 17.60
N THR A 116 -4.65 -40.39 18.06
CA THR A 116 -5.37 -39.34 17.34
C THR A 116 -4.59 -38.01 17.34
N ILE A 117 -3.94 -37.67 18.46
CA ILE A 117 -3.06 -36.51 18.56
C ILE A 117 -1.83 -36.69 17.66
N ILE A 118 -1.20 -37.86 17.67
CA ILE A 118 -0.08 -38.16 16.77
C ILE A 118 -0.51 -38.07 15.31
N ALA A 119 -1.67 -38.61 14.94
CA ALA A 119 -2.19 -38.52 13.58
C ALA A 119 -2.49 -37.07 13.16
N ALA A 120 -2.97 -36.23 14.08
CA ALA A 120 -3.19 -34.80 13.85
C ALA A 120 -1.86 -34.04 13.68
N ILE A 121 -0.87 -34.29 14.54
CA ILE A 121 0.48 -33.71 14.43
C ILE A 121 1.15 -34.17 13.13
N PHE A 122 1.03 -35.44 12.78
CA PHE A 122 1.57 -36.00 11.54
C PHE A 122 0.85 -35.43 10.31
N GLY A 123 -0.46 -35.21 10.38
CA GLY A 123 -1.23 -34.52 9.34
C GLY A 123 -0.83 -33.06 9.17
N VAL A 124 -0.53 -32.34 10.26
CA VAL A 124 0.03 -30.97 10.21
C VAL A 124 1.44 -30.99 9.63
N PHE A 125 2.29 -31.94 10.01
CA PHE A 125 3.62 -32.10 9.43
C PHE A 125 3.57 -32.43 7.94
N LEU A 126 2.69 -33.33 7.50
CA LEU A 126 2.48 -33.63 6.08
C LEU A 126 1.89 -32.43 5.33
N ALA A 127 1.05 -31.62 5.95
CA ALA A 127 0.54 -30.38 5.35
C ALA A 127 1.65 -29.34 5.22
N ILE A 128 2.47 -29.14 6.27
CA ILE A 128 3.64 -28.25 6.23
C ILE A 128 4.60 -28.73 5.16
N ASP A 129 4.98 -30.01 5.17
CA ASP A 129 5.89 -30.61 4.18
C ASP A 129 5.33 -30.48 2.76
N TYR A 130 4.02 -30.70 2.55
CA TYR A 130 3.34 -30.44 1.28
C TYR A 130 3.36 -28.96 0.86
N TYR A 131 3.16 -28.02 1.79
CA TYR A 131 3.25 -26.58 1.52
C TYR A 131 4.68 -26.10 1.29
N SER A 132 5.69 -26.72 1.93
CA SER A 132 7.10 -26.39 1.75
C SER A 132 7.77 -27.13 0.59
N SER A 133 7.20 -28.26 0.13
CA SER A 133 7.68 -29.04 -1.02
C SER A 133 6.88 -28.80 -2.31
N MET A 134 5.74 -28.10 -2.23
CA MET A 134 5.17 -27.40 -3.38
C MET A 134 6.23 -26.42 -3.89
N PRO A 135 6.79 -26.60 -5.10
CA PRO A 135 7.38 -25.45 -5.77
C PRO A 135 6.26 -24.42 -5.82
N ILE A 136 6.49 -23.23 -5.27
CA ILE A 136 5.68 -22.05 -5.58
C ILE A 136 5.90 -21.83 -7.07
N ASN A 137 5.20 -22.59 -7.89
CA ASN A 137 4.93 -22.26 -9.26
C ASN A 137 4.00 -21.07 -9.14
N SER A 138 4.62 -19.90 -9.02
CA SER A 138 3.99 -18.64 -9.34
C SER A 138 3.17 -18.85 -10.62
N PRO A 139 1.98 -18.26 -10.76
CA PRO A 139 1.29 -18.24 -12.05
C PRO A 139 2.15 -17.64 -13.17
N VAL A 140 3.27 -16.99 -12.80
CA VAL A 140 4.38 -16.64 -13.66
C VAL A 140 5.27 -17.88 -13.82
N GLY A 141 5.24 -18.51 -15.00
CA GLY A 141 6.18 -19.57 -15.33
C GLY A 141 7.64 -19.12 -15.14
N PRO A 142 8.60 -20.04 -14.89
CA PRO A 142 10.02 -19.72 -14.90
C PRO A 142 10.35 -19.18 -16.30
N GLY A 143 10.56 -17.87 -16.40
CA GLY A 143 10.59 -17.16 -17.67
C GLY A 143 10.69 -15.64 -17.55
N LEU A 144 10.45 -15.09 -16.36
CA LEU A 144 11.00 -13.79 -15.97
C LEU A 144 11.97 -14.02 -14.80
N GLU A 145 13.03 -14.80 -15.07
CA GLU A 145 14.31 -14.48 -14.46
C GLU A 145 14.58 -13.00 -14.76
N GLY A 146 15.12 -12.26 -13.78
CA GLY A 146 15.58 -10.89 -13.98
C GLY A 146 16.68 -10.86 -15.02
N LYS A 147 16.30 -10.96 -16.30
CA LYS A 147 17.20 -10.79 -17.42
C LYS A 147 17.56 -9.31 -17.40
N VAL A 148 18.84 -9.03 -17.12
CA VAL A 148 19.48 -7.78 -17.54
C VAL A 148 19.19 -7.68 -19.05
N LEU A 149 18.26 -6.79 -19.41
CA LEU A 149 17.83 -6.63 -20.79
C LEU A 149 19.07 -6.28 -21.62
N SER A 150 19.29 -7.00 -22.71
CA SER A 150 20.38 -6.64 -23.60
C SER A 150 20.12 -5.25 -24.22
N PRO A 151 21.15 -4.51 -24.62
CA PRO A 151 20.98 -3.21 -25.29
C PRO A 151 19.99 -3.24 -26.47
N SER A 152 19.92 -4.35 -27.21
CA SER A 152 18.97 -4.53 -28.31
C SER A 152 17.53 -4.79 -27.86
N GLU A 153 17.31 -5.34 -26.66
CA GLU A 153 15.98 -5.52 -26.08
C GLU A 153 15.47 -4.23 -25.45
N GLN A 154 16.36 -3.41 -24.89
CA GLN A 154 16.08 -2.05 -24.46
C GLN A 154 15.66 -1.18 -25.66
N VAL A 155 16.36 -1.33 -26.80
CA VAL A 155 16.01 -0.68 -28.07
C VAL A 155 14.62 -1.06 -28.59
N ASN A 156 14.22 -2.33 -28.47
CA ASN A 156 12.90 -2.79 -28.90
C ASN A 156 11.76 -2.47 -27.91
N LEU A 157 12.06 -2.22 -26.64
CA LEU A 157 11.08 -1.84 -25.60
C LEU A 157 10.80 -0.34 -25.51
N GLY A 158 11.39 0.47 -26.41
CA GLY A 158 11.03 1.87 -26.56
C GLY A 158 12.12 2.89 -26.23
N THR A 159 13.42 2.57 -26.33
CA THR A 159 14.47 3.63 -26.31
C THR A 159 14.50 4.50 -27.58
N GLN A 160 13.36 4.65 -28.27
CA GLN A 160 13.12 5.58 -29.36
C GLN A 160 12.00 6.59 -29.02
N SER A 161 11.59 6.68 -27.74
CA SER A 161 10.87 7.88 -27.31
C SER A 161 11.88 9.01 -27.17
N GLU A 162 11.87 9.94 -28.13
CA GLU A 162 12.41 11.28 -27.93
C GLU A 162 11.94 11.78 -26.56
N TYR A 163 12.89 11.93 -25.65
CA TYR A 163 12.70 12.03 -24.20
C TYR A 163 11.79 13.21 -23.83
N ALA A 164 10.55 12.92 -23.44
CA ALA A 164 9.55 13.95 -23.17
C ALA A 164 9.54 14.38 -21.69
N THR A 165 10.36 15.40 -21.41
CA THR A 165 10.09 16.58 -20.56
C THR A 165 9.30 16.35 -19.27
N ILE A 166 10.02 16.13 -18.17
CA ILE A 166 9.64 16.79 -16.92
C ILE A 166 10.11 18.25 -17.08
N PRO A 167 9.23 19.27 -17.00
CA PRO A 167 9.54 20.67 -17.34
C PRO A 167 10.61 21.40 -16.50
N ALA A 168 11.60 20.71 -15.93
CA ALA A 168 12.71 21.33 -15.20
C ALA A 168 14.08 20.65 -15.43
N ALA A 169 14.20 19.65 -16.30
CA ALA A 169 15.42 18.84 -16.38
C ALA A 169 16.51 19.38 -17.33
N TYR A 170 16.33 20.56 -17.95
CA TYR A 170 17.33 21.08 -18.89
C TYR A 170 18.61 21.63 -18.20
N ASP A 171 18.57 21.92 -16.90
CA ASP A 171 19.70 22.48 -16.12
C ASP A 171 20.21 21.56 -14.98
N LEU A 172 19.72 20.32 -14.94
CA LEU A 172 20.23 19.29 -14.03
C LEU A 172 21.40 18.53 -14.68
N PRO A 173 22.35 18.00 -13.90
CA PRO A 173 23.44 17.19 -14.45
C PRO A 173 22.94 16.00 -15.30
N SER A 174 21.81 15.40 -14.92
CA SER A 174 21.10 14.39 -15.69
C SER A 174 19.60 14.40 -15.37
N PRO A 175 18.71 14.24 -16.36
CA PRO A 175 17.27 14.10 -16.12
C PRO A 175 16.91 12.79 -15.40
N HIS A 176 17.79 11.79 -15.45
CA HIS A 176 17.60 10.46 -14.86
C HIS A 176 18.47 10.25 -13.61
N ARG A 177 18.97 11.34 -13.01
CA ARG A 177 19.75 11.27 -11.79
C ARG A 177 18.87 10.84 -10.62
N VAL A 178 19.35 9.84 -9.88
CA VAL A 178 18.77 9.42 -8.61
C VAL A 178 19.88 9.44 -7.56
N VAL A 179 19.66 10.23 -6.52
CA VAL A 179 20.58 10.33 -5.38
C VAL A 179 19.98 9.56 -4.21
N THR A 180 20.78 8.71 -3.57
CA THR A 180 20.44 8.16 -2.26
C THR A 180 21.38 8.73 -1.22
N VAL A 181 20.84 9.07 -0.05
CA VAL A 181 21.64 9.55 1.08
C VAL A 181 21.31 8.67 2.28
N HIS A 182 22.30 7.94 2.77
CA HIS A 182 22.23 7.11 3.97
C HIS A 182 22.95 7.81 5.13
N ASP A 183 22.36 7.77 6.32
CA ASP A 183 22.97 8.28 7.56
C ASP A 183 22.41 7.54 8.78
N SER A 184 23.25 6.74 9.44
CA SER A 184 22.86 5.99 10.64
C SER A 184 22.50 6.87 11.85
N ASN A 185 22.80 8.18 11.81
CA ASN A 185 22.43 9.11 12.87
C ASN A 185 21.03 9.73 12.66
N SER A 186 20.38 9.45 11.53
CA SER A 186 19.02 9.92 11.21
C SER A 186 17.95 9.32 12.14
N SER A 187 18.25 8.16 12.73
CA SER A 187 17.46 7.58 13.81
C SER A 187 18.34 6.93 14.89
N THR A 188 17.75 6.67 16.05
CA THR A 188 18.31 5.85 17.13
C THR A 188 17.45 4.62 17.41
N TRP A 189 16.56 4.26 16.48
CA TRP A 189 15.61 3.17 16.69
C TRP A 189 16.25 1.81 16.36
N GLU A 190 16.28 0.94 17.35
CA GLU A 190 16.93 -0.38 17.26
C GLU A 190 15.92 -1.54 17.20
N GLY A 191 14.68 -1.27 16.76
CA GLY A 191 13.62 -2.27 16.68
C GLY A 191 12.73 -2.40 17.93
N GLU A 192 13.04 -1.65 19.00
CA GLU A 192 12.29 -1.65 20.26
C GLU A 192 11.60 -0.30 20.52
N GLY A 193 10.43 -0.33 21.18
CA GLY A 193 9.66 0.88 21.46
C GLY A 193 8.90 1.43 20.24
N ASN A 194 8.38 2.66 20.36
CA ASN A 194 7.63 3.31 19.30
C ASN A 194 8.57 4.08 18.35
N PRO A 195 8.72 3.67 17.08
CA PRO A 195 9.68 4.25 16.13
C PRO A 195 9.48 5.75 15.88
N ASN A 196 8.31 6.30 16.20
CA ASN A 196 8.00 7.71 16.05
C ASN A 196 8.80 8.63 16.99
N ASN A 197 9.49 8.08 17.99
CA ASN A 197 10.19 8.83 19.05
C ASN A 197 11.71 8.91 18.85
N TYR A 198 12.25 8.30 17.80
CA TYR A 198 13.69 8.05 17.66
C TYR A 198 14.30 8.79 16.47
N ILE A 199 13.64 9.82 15.94
CA ILE A 199 14.09 10.54 14.76
C ILE A 199 14.97 11.72 15.12
N ASN A 200 16.02 11.94 14.34
CA ASN A 200 16.92 13.08 14.47
C ASN A 200 16.68 14.10 13.34
N GLN A 201 15.99 15.20 13.65
CA GLN A 201 15.66 16.25 12.69
C GLN A 201 16.92 16.88 12.07
N THR A 202 17.97 17.13 12.86
CA THR A 202 19.19 17.80 12.39
C THR A 202 19.95 16.97 11.36
N GLU A 203 19.98 15.65 11.52
CA GLU A 203 20.66 14.76 10.57
C GLU A 203 19.82 14.61 9.30
N ILE A 204 18.49 14.47 9.42
CA ILE A 204 17.59 14.48 8.26
C ILE A 204 17.71 15.80 7.47
N ASP A 205 17.86 16.93 8.16
CA ASP A 205 18.10 18.24 7.53
C ASP A 205 19.35 18.21 6.63
N LYS A 206 20.46 17.66 7.12
CA LYS A 206 21.69 17.48 6.35
C LYS A 206 21.48 16.52 5.18
N MET A 207 20.81 15.39 5.39
CA MET A 207 20.55 14.41 4.33
C MET A 207 19.77 15.04 3.17
N VAL A 208 18.74 15.86 3.47
CA VAL A 208 17.97 16.58 2.46
C VAL A 208 18.81 17.64 1.76
N ASP A 209 19.60 18.43 2.49
CA ASP A 209 20.47 19.44 1.90
C ASP A 209 21.50 18.82 0.94
N ILE A 210 22.15 17.72 1.34
CA ILE A 210 23.11 16.95 0.52
C ILE A 210 22.43 16.33 -0.70
N GLY A 211 21.28 15.68 -0.51
CA GLY A 211 20.53 15.07 -1.59
C GLY A 211 20.10 16.07 -2.66
N ILE A 212 19.63 17.24 -2.26
CA ILE A 212 19.24 18.33 -3.17
C ILE A 212 20.46 18.91 -3.90
N MET A 213 21.58 19.13 -3.19
CA MET A 213 22.81 19.64 -3.81
C MET A 213 23.36 18.66 -4.87
N GLU A 214 23.47 17.37 -4.54
CA GLU A 214 23.96 16.35 -5.47
C GLU A 214 23.02 16.15 -6.66
N LEU A 215 21.70 16.12 -6.42
CA LEU A 215 20.71 15.97 -7.49
C LEU A 215 20.82 17.10 -8.52
N THR A 216 21.17 18.30 -8.07
CA THR A 216 21.16 19.53 -8.87
C THR A 216 22.54 19.98 -9.35
N GLY A 217 23.61 19.34 -8.86
CA GLY A 217 25.00 19.72 -9.09
C GLY A 217 25.34 21.10 -8.54
N THR A 218 24.67 21.54 -7.46
CA THR A 218 24.88 22.85 -6.84
C THR A 218 25.72 22.72 -5.57
N THR A 219 26.29 23.83 -5.11
CA THR A 219 27.11 23.88 -3.88
C THR A 219 26.36 24.52 -2.70
N SER A 220 25.09 24.87 -2.87
CA SER A 220 24.25 25.42 -1.80
C SER A 220 22.85 24.80 -1.86
N PRO A 221 22.23 24.44 -0.71
CA PRO A 221 20.89 23.87 -0.72
C PRO A 221 19.85 24.82 -1.32
N GLN A 222 19.97 26.11 -1.04
CA GLN A 222 19.04 27.14 -1.53
C GLN A 222 19.05 27.21 -3.08
N ASP A 223 20.22 27.13 -3.72
CA ASP A 223 20.30 27.15 -5.19
C ASP A 223 19.78 25.85 -5.80
N GLY A 224 20.00 24.71 -5.14
CA GLY A 224 19.39 23.44 -5.54
C GLY A 224 17.86 23.50 -5.49
N TRP A 225 17.28 24.04 -4.41
CA TRP A 225 15.84 24.24 -4.31
C TRP A 225 15.29 25.19 -5.38
N ARG A 226 16.01 26.27 -5.74
CA ARG A 226 15.62 27.18 -6.83
C ARG A 226 15.60 26.50 -8.19
N LYS A 227 16.53 25.57 -8.45
CA LYS A 227 16.56 24.79 -9.69
C LYS A 227 15.37 23.83 -9.79
N ILE A 228 15.01 23.17 -8.69
CA ILE A 228 13.90 22.20 -8.66
C ILE A 228 12.55 22.92 -8.71
N ILE A 229 12.39 23.98 -7.92
CA ILE A 229 11.17 24.79 -7.80
C ILE A 229 11.51 26.23 -8.20
N PRO A 230 11.38 26.60 -9.48
CA PRO A 230 11.58 27.97 -9.94
C PRO A 230 10.39 28.84 -9.51
N TYR A 231 10.38 29.19 -8.22
CA TYR A 231 9.24 29.82 -7.58
C TYR A 231 9.03 31.27 -8.04
N GLU A 232 7.80 31.58 -8.42
CA GLU A 232 7.30 32.94 -8.63
C GLU A 232 6.18 33.25 -7.63
N ASN A 233 6.07 34.54 -7.25
CA ASN A 233 5.12 34.96 -6.24
C ASN A 233 3.67 34.56 -6.60
N GLY A 234 2.97 33.95 -5.64
CA GLY A 234 1.58 33.50 -5.78
C GLY A 234 1.42 32.04 -6.22
N GLN A 235 2.47 31.40 -6.74
CA GLN A 235 2.49 29.97 -7.04
C GLN A 235 2.36 29.13 -5.77
N SER A 236 1.96 27.87 -5.90
CA SER A 236 1.83 26.93 -4.79
C SER A 236 2.53 25.60 -5.03
N VAL A 237 2.97 24.96 -3.94
CA VAL A 237 3.66 23.67 -3.95
C VAL A 237 2.84 22.68 -3.13
N ALA A 238 2.32 21.64 -3.78
CA ALA A 238 1.65 20.54 -3.12
C ALA A 238 2.65 19.40 -2.80
N ILE A 239 2.68 18.96 -1.55
CA ILE A 239 3.45 17.84 -1.06
C ILE A 239 2.49 16.65 -0.93
N LYS A 240 2.57 15.69 -1.87
CA LYS A 240 1.79 14.44 -1.81
C LYS A 240 2.46 13.48 -0.83
N MET A 241 1.80 13.22 0.28
CA MET A 241 2.23 12.31 1.32
C MET A 241 1.53 10.96 1.21
N ASN A 242 2.13 9.89 1.74
CA ASN A 242 1.43 8.62 1.96
C ASN A 242 0.95 8.51 3.43
N PHE A 243 -0.35 8.70 3.67
CA PHE A 243 -0.94 8.57 5.03
C PHE A 243 -1.70 7.26 5.24
N ASN A 244 -1.36 6.20 4.49
CA ASN A 244 -2.12 4.96 4.52
C ASN A 244 -2.11 4.23 5.87
N ASN A 245 -1.15 4.50 6.75
CA ASN A 245 -1.03 3.86 8.06
C ASN A 245 -1.53 4.72 9.23
N ASN A 246 -2.06 5.91 8.96
CA ASN A 246 -2.20 6.93 10.00
C ASN A 246 -3.64 7.09 10.49
N TRP A 247 -4.54 6.14 10.24
CA TRP A 247 -5.96 6.28 10.58
C TRP A 247 -6.68 4.93 10.55
N TYR A 248 -7.79 4.88 11.27
CA TYR A 248 -8.76 3.80 11.25
C TYR A 248 -10.16 4.36 10.96
N PHE A 249 -11.05 3.49 10.49
CA PHE A 249 -12.45 3.85 10.24
C PHE A 249 -13.38 2.95 11.04
N SER A 250 -14.31 3.58 11.74
CA SER A 250 -15.38 2.91 12.49
C SER A 250 -16.74 3.40 12.01
N SER A 251 -17.83 2.80 12.48
CA SER A 251 -19.19 3.31 12.28
C SER A 251 -19.39 4.75 12.77
N SER A 252 -18.52 5.22 13.67
CA SER A 252 -18.57 6.57 14.26
C SER A 252 -17.61 7.56 13.57
N GLY A 253 -16.96 7.15 12.47
CA GLY A 253 -16.02 7.97 11.71
C GLY A 253 -14.56 7.57 11.89
N PHE A 254 -13.68 8.47 11.47
CA PHE A 254 -12.22 8.29 11.56
C PHE A 254 -11.74 8.41 12.99
N TYR A 255 -10.82 7.53 13.38
CA TYR A 255 -10.11 7.62 14.66
C TYR A 255 -8.64 7.24 14.48
N TYR A 256 -7.84 7.59 15.48
CA TYR A 256 -6.39 7.41 15.50
C TYR A 256 -6.00 6.59 16.72
N ASP A 257 -5.01 5.70 16.56
CA ASP A 257 -4.38 5.03 17.69
C ASP A 257 -3.04 5.71 17.97
N ASP A 258 -3.07 6.74 18.78
CA ASP A 258 -1.92 7.58 19.14
C ASP A 258 -0.71 6.81 19.68
N ASN A 259 -0.93 5.59 20.20
CA ASN A 259 0.13 4.75 20.74
C ASN A 259 0.68 3.75 19.72
N SER A 260 0.14 3.75 18.50
CA SER A 260 0.50 2.76 17.49
C SER A 260 1.85 3.05 16.85
N ASN A 261 2.64 1.99 16.72
CA ASN A 261 3.90 2.02 15.99
C ASN A 261 3.70 2.09 14.46
N ILE A 262 2.44 2.02 13.98
CA ILE A 262 2.14 2.04 12.56
C ILE A 262 1.88 3.46 12.01
N ASN A 263 1.57 4.44 12.87
CA ASN A 263 1.10 5.77 12.43
C ASN A 263 2.17 6.65 11.74
N MET A 264 3.37 6.13 11.47
CA MET A 264 4.47 6.78 10.73
C MET A 264 4.56 8.31 10.94
N LEU A 265 4.46 8.75 12.20
CA LEU A 265 4.49 10.16 12.58
C LEU A 265 5.90 10.73 12.44
N ASN A 266 6.91 9.86 12.52
CA ASN A 266 8.30 10.13 12.14
C ASN A 266 8.46 10.78 10.76
N TYR A 267 7.54 10.51 9.83
CA TYR A 267 7.57 11.08 8.49
C TYR A 267 7.52 12.62 8.49
N ALA A 268 7.02 13.24 9.56
CA ALA A 268 7.01 14.69 9.73
C ALA A 268 8.41 15.32 9.64
N ALA A 269 9.47 14.60 10.03
CA ALA A 269 10.82 15.16 10.02
C ALA A 269 11.35 15.43 8.61
N VAL A 270 11.10 14.52 7.67
CA VAL A 270 11.46 14.71 6.26
C VAL A 270 10.62 15.84 5.65
N VAL A 271 9.35 15.96 6.04
CA VAL A 271 8.48 17.06 5.59
C VAL A 271 8.94 18.42 6.13
N ASN A 272 9.34 18.51 7.40
CA ASN A 272 9.94 19.72 7.96
C ASN A 272 11.15 20.17 7.15
N SER A 273 11.99 19.21 6.72
CA SER A 273 13.12 19.49 5.85
C SER A 273 12.75 20.03 4.48
N VAL A 274 11.74 19.45 3.83
CA VAL A 274 11.22 19.95 2.56
C VAL A 274 10.63 21.36 2.73
N ILE A 275 9.88 21.60 3.80
CA ILE A 275 9.33 22.93 4.13
C ILE A 275 10.48 23.95 4.31
N ARG A 276 11.53 23.61 5.06
CA ARG A 276 12.72 24.46 5.24
C ARG A 276 13.32 24.84 3.89
N GLY A 277 13.50 23.86 3.01
CA GLY A 277 13.98 24.05 1.65
C GLY A 277 13.13 25.02 0.83
N LEU A 278 11.81 24.79 0.78
CA LEU A 278 10.86 25.66 0.07
C LEU A 278 10.85 27.08 0.64
N LYS A 279 10.90 27.24 1.96
CA LYS A 279 10.96 28.58 2.59
C LYS A 279 12.27 29.30 2.30
N SER A 280 13.37 28.57 2.18
CA SER A 280 14.67 29.16 1.84
C SER A 280 14.65 29.89 0.49
N ILE A 281 13.79 29.46 -0.45
CA ILE A 281 13.64 30.09 -1.77
C ILE A 281 12.45 31.06 -1.83
N GLY A 282 11.82 31.36 -0.70
CA GLY A 282 10.78 32.38 -0.57
C GLY A 282 9.34 31.89 -0.74
N VAL A 283 9.08 30.57 -0.76
CA VAL A 283 7.70 30.06 -0.75
C VAL A 283 7.07 30.39 0.62
N PRO A 284 5.98 31.18 0.68
CA PRO A 284 5.31 31.48 1.94
C PRO A 284 4.54 30.25 2.44
N SER A 285 4.37 30.13 3.76
CA SER A 285 3.81 28.94 4.40
C SER A 285 2.42 28.57 3.88
N ASP A 286 1.56 29.56 3.61
CA ASP A 286 0.20 29.34 3.09
C ASP A 286 0.15 28.84 1.63
N LYS A 287 1.28 28.85 0.93
CA LYS A 287 1.47 28.29 -0.41
C LYS A 287 2.13 26.91 -0.41
N ILE A 288 2.42 26.36 0.77
CA ILE A 288 2.88 24.98 0.94
C ILE A 288 1.70 24.13 1.40
N TRP A 289 1.31 23.16 0.58
CA TRP A 289 0.10 22.37 0.78
C TRP A 289 0.45 20.90 1.02
N ILE A 290 0.21 20.38 2.22
CA ILE A 290 0.43 18.97 2.56
C ILE A 290 -0.86 18.20 2.30
N THR A 291 -0.80 17.10 1.55
CA THR A 291 -2.04 16.42 1.16
C THR A 291 -1.88 14.91 0.91
N ASP A 292 -2.92 14.17 1.30
CA ASP A 292 -3.27 12.86 0.75
C ASP A 292 -4.79 12.87 0.51
N PRO A 293 -5.27 13.15 -0.71
CA PRO A 293 -6.69 13.35 -0.98
C PRO A 293 -7.57 12.13 -0.73
N SER A 294 -6.99 10.96 -0.49
CA SER A 294 -7.70 9.73 -0.16
C SER A 294 -7.81 9.46 1.35
N ARG A 295 -7.10 10.22 2.19
CA ARG A 295 -6.88 9.94 3.62
C ARG A 295 -7.09 11.19 4.50
N PRO A 296 -7.39 11.03 5.80
CA PRO A 296 -7.29 12.13 6.76
C PRO A 296 -5.84 12.30 7.24
N VAL A 297 -5.55 13.41 7.91
CA VAL A 297 -4.20 13.72 8.45
C VAL A 297 -4.26 13.70 9.97
N HIS A 298 -3.42 12.89 10.61
CA HIS A 298 -3.37 12.76 12.06
C HIS A 298 -2.95 14.06 12.76
N ASP A 299 -3.65 14.48 13.81
CA ASP A 299 -3.31 15.69 14.57
C ASP A 299 -1.87 15.68 15.13
N GLN A 300 -1.42 14.56 15.69
CA GLN A 300 -0.06 14.37 16.15
C GLN A 300 1.01 14.51 15.05
N PHE A 301 0.68 14.24 13.78
CA PHE A 301 1.57 14.54 12.66
C PHE A 301 1.65 16.06 12.46
N ARG A 302 0.51 16.76 12.44
CA ARG A 302 0.46 18.23 12.30
C ARG A 302 1.15 18.95 13.46
N GLU A 303 1.10 18.39 14.66
CA GLU A 303 1.82 18.89 15.83
C GLU A 303 3.34 18.83 15.64
N ARG A 304 3.84 17.79 14.96
CA ARG A 304 5.27 17.62 14.62
C ARG A 304 5.74 18.48 13.44
N ILE A 305 4.83 19.00 12.63
CA ILE A 305 5.19 19.96 11.57
C ILE A 305 5.52 21.32 12.19
N GLU A 306 6.74 21.80 12.05
CA GLU A 306 7.21 23.02 12.75
C GLU A 306 6.49 24.29 12.26
N ASP A 307 6.30 24.42 10.95
CA ASP A 307 5.62 25.57 10.36
C ASP A 307 4.09 25.40 10.43
N LYS A 308 3.45 26.12 11.35
CA LYS A 308 1.99 26.07 11.54
C LYS A 308 1.20 26.83 10.48
N GLY A 309 1.86 27.58 9.59
CA GLY A 309 1.24 28.32 8.50
C GLY A 309 0.96 27.47 7.24
N VAL A 310 1.47 26.24 7.18
CA VAL A 310 1.20 25.33 6.06
C VAL A 310 -0.25 24.88 6.03
N GLN A 311 -0.74 24.57 4.83
CA GLN A 311 -2.14 24.18 4.62
C GLN A 311 -2.25 22.68 4.40
N TYR A 312 -3.30 22.07 4.94
CA TYR A 312 -3.58 20.64 4.79
C TYR A 312 -4.84 20.44 3.95
N TYR A 313 -4.74 19.63 2.91
CA TYR A 313 -5.89 19.26 2.07
C TYR A 313 -6.18 17.77 2.18
N ILE A 314 -7.40 17.41 2.58
CA ILE A 314 -7.80 16.03 2.84
C ILE A 314 -9.06 15.64 2.07
N ASN A 315 -9.38 14.35 2.09
CA ASN A 315 -10.56 13.82 1.40
C ASN A 315 -11.87 14.54 1.82
N GLN A 316 -12.72 14.89 0.86
CA GLN A 316 -14.04 15.49 1.10
C GLN A 316 -14.96 14.70 2.07
N ASN A 317 -14.81 13.38 2.13
CA ASN A 317 -15.56 12.51 3.04
C ASN A 317 -15.03 12.56 4.48
N CYS A 318 -13.92 13.25 4.72
CA CYS A 318 -13.37 13.52 6.05
C CYS A 318 -13.91 14.84 6.65
N GLY A 319 -15.01 15.41 6.12
CA GLY A 319 -15.55 16.69 6.59
C GLY A 319 -15.81 16.76 8.10
N ALA A 320 -16.38 15.71 8.70
CA ALA A 320 -16.60 15.63 10.15
C ALA A 320 -15.29 15.61 10.97
N TYR A 321 -14.15 15.28 10.33
CA TYR A 321 -12.84 15.29 10.96
C TYR A 321 -12.21 16.69 11.00
N ILE A 322 -12.68 17.68 10.25
CA ILE A 322 -11.97 18.98 10.14
C ILE A 322 -12.63 20.14 10.89
N GLU A 323 -13.80 19.93 11.48
CA GLU A 323 -14.51 20.99 12.18
C GLU A 323 -13.64 21.59 13.31
N GLY A 324 -13.46 22.91 13.27
CA GLY A 324 -12.66 23.67 14.25
C GLY A 324 -11.13 23.55 14.11
N ARG A 325 -10.59 22.82 13.11
CA ARG A 325 -9.14 22.69 12.90
C ARG A 325 -8.63 23.82 11.99
N PRO A 326 -7.65 24.64 12.43
CA PRO A 326 -7.07 25.66 11.57
C PRO A 326 -6.26 25.04 10.43
N ASN A 327 -6.24 25.70 9.28
CA ASN A 327 -5.43 25.35 8.12
C ASN A 327 -5.70 23.94 7.55
N VAL A 328 -6.89 23.38 7.77
CA VAL A 328 -7.31 22.11 7.18
C VAL A 328 -8.54 22.31 6.30
N TYR A 329 -8.45 21.85 5.06
CA TYR A 329 -9.48 21.99 4.05
C TYR A 329 -9.82 20.63 3.44
N VAL A 330 -11.07 20.50 3.00
CA VAL A 330 -11.48 19.39 2.14
C VAL A 330 -11.12 19.70 0.69
N THR A 331 -10.61 18.70 -0.03
CA THR A 331 -10.49 18.72 -1.49
C THR A 331 -11.38 17.64 -2.10
N GLY A 332 -12.08 18.01 -3.15
CA GLY A 332 -12.76 17.07 -4.04
C GLY A 332 -11.87 16.63 -5.19
N TYR A 333 -12.50 16.09 -6.22
CA TYR A 333 -11.87 15.73 -7.50
C TYR A 333 -12.41 16.63 -8.60
N VAL A 334 -11.57 16.93 -9.60
CA VAL A 334 -11.99 17.72 -10.78
C VAL A 334 -13.25 17.13 -11.40
N SER A 335 -14.10 17.94 -12.03
CA SER A 335 -15.31 17.44 -12.72
C SER A 335 -14.95 16.59 -13.95
N ASP A 336 -15.91 15.81 -14.45
CA ASP A 336 -15.72 15.08 -15.71
C ASP A 336 -15.49 16.02 -16.90
N SER A 337 -15.95 17.27 -16.85
CA SER A 337 -15.73 18.24 -17.93
C SER A 337 -14.39 18.96 -17.84
N SER A 338 -13.58 18.70 -16.81
CA SER A 338 -12.27 19.33 -16.64
C SER A 338 -11.30 18.91 -17.73
N VAL A 339 -10.43 19.84 -18.14
CA VAL A 339 -9.30 19.56 -19.05
C VAL A 339 -8.32 18.53 -18.47
N TYR A 340 -8.30 18.38 -17.14
CA TYR A 340 -7.46 17.41 -16.44
C TYR A 340 -8.11 16.04 -16.28
N ALA A 341 -9.41 15.91 -16.56
CA ALA A 341 -10.09 14.63 -16.49
C ALA A 341 -9.82 13.84 -17.79
N SER A 342 -9.18 12.67 -17.67
CA SER A 342 -8.70 11.90 -18.83
C SER A 342 -9.29 10.49 -18.83
N THR A 343 -9.69 9.97 -19.99
CA THR A 343 -10.05 8.55 -20.17
C THR A 343 -8.86 7.67 -20.56
N SER A 344 -7.62 8.15 -20.34
CA SER A 344 -6.37 7.51 -20.77
C SER A 344 -6.02 6.22 -20.02
N THR A 345 -6.98 5.53 -19.40
CA THR A 345 -6.68 4.26 -18.72
C THR A 345 -6.80 3.09 -19.68
N THR A 346 -6.08 2.01 -19.42
CA THR A 346 -6.29 0.72 -20.09
C THR A 346 -7.72 0.14 -19.93
N TYR A 347 -8.60 0.78 -19.13
CA TYR A 347 -9.96 0.37 -18.83
C TYR A 347 -11.04 1.27 -19.46
N ASP A 348 -10.65 2.25 -20.28
CA ASP A 348 -11.54 3.31 -20.78
C ASP A 348 -12.26 4.08 -19.65
N GLU A 349 -11.68 4.06 -18.46
CA GLU A 349 -12.16 4.75 -17.26
C GLU A 349 -11.59 6.16 -17.17
N LYS A 350 -12.39 7.05 -16.61
CA LYS A 350 -11.98 8.44 -16.41
C LYS A 350 -11.18 8.60 -15.12
N ILE A 351 -9.92 9.00 -15.25
CA ILE A 351 -9.09 9.51 -14.15
C ILE A 351 -9.48 10.96 -13.89
N ARG A 352 -9.83 11.25 -12.64
CA ARG A 352 -10.13 12.60 -12.15
C ARG A 352 -9.17 12.91 -11.00
N PRO A 353 -8.11 13.70 -11.25
CA PRO A 353 -7.21 14.14 -10.18
C PRO A 353 -7.94 14.94 -9.10
N ALA A 354 -7.42 14.88 -7.87
CA ALA A 354 -7.89 15.74 -6.79
C ALA A 354 -7.69 17.21 -7.15
N GLN A 355 -8.67 18.05 -6.81
CA GLN A 355 -8.67 19.47 -7.18
C GLN A 355 -7.42 20.19 -6.66
N VAL A 356 -6.95 19.88 -5.45
CA VAL A 356 -5.70 20.43 -4.89
C VAL A 356 -4.48 20.28 -5.82
N PHE A 357 -4.35 19.16 -6.55
CA PHE A 357 -3.25 18.96 -7.50
C PHE A 357 -3.50 19.67 -8.85
N ALA A 358 -4.77 19.77 -9.25
CA ALA A 358 -5.16 20.59 -10.41
C ALA A 358 -4.90 22.08 -10.16
N ASP A 359 -5.03 22.55 -8.92
CA ASP A 359 -4.81 23.95 -8.52
C ASP A 359 -3.33 24.26 -8.21
N ALA A 360 -2.56 23.26 -7.76
CA ALA A 360 -1.15 23.45 -7.43
C ALA A 360 -0.32 23.83 -8.66
N THR A 361 0.72 24.66 -8.47
CA THR A 361 1.70 24.94 -9.52
C THR A 361 2.72 23.82 -9.64
N TYR A 362 3.25 23.37 -8.50
CA TYR A 362 4.26 22.31 -8.43
C TYR A 362 3.82 21.20 -7.48
N ILE A 363 4.29 19.98 -7.75
CA ILE A 363 4.05 18.80 -6.92
C ILE A 363 5.42 18.23 -6.49
N ILE A 364 5.55 17.98 -5.19
CA ILE A 364 6.60 17.13 -4.61
C ILE A 364 5.91 15.83 -4.18
N ASN A 365 6.34 14.71 -4.75
CA ASN A 365 5.81 13.40 -4.41
C ASN A 365 6.68 12.74 -3.35
N MET A 366 6.11 12.48 -2.17
CA MET A 366 6.82 11.86 -1.05
C MET A 366 6.20 10.47 -0.79
N PRO A 367 6.76 9.39 -1.36
CA PRO A 367 6.42 8.02 -1.01
C PRO A 367 7.26 7.52 0.18
N GLN A 368 6.84 6.40 0.76
CA GLN A 368 7.60 5.67 1.78
C GLN A 368 8.22 4.41 1.17
N LEU A 369 9.40 4.01 1.63
CA LEU A 369 10.08 2.77 1.23
C LEU A 369 9.37 1.57 1.87
N LYS A 370 8.27 1.16 1.26
CA LYS A 370 7.47 0.03 1.73
C LYS A 370 7.15 -0.99 0.65
N GLY A 371 7.15 -2.24 1.06
CA GLY A 371 6.59 -3.35 0.32
C GLY A 371 5.06 -3.30 0.25
N HIS A 372 4.46 -4.34 -0.29
CA HIS A 372 3.01 -4.53 -0.31
C HIS A 372 2.69 -6.00 -0.02
N GLY A 373 1.80 -6.24 0.94
CA GLY A 373 1.55 -7.59 1.46
C GLY A 373 0.97 -8.56 0.42
N TYR A 374 0.35 -8.03 -0.63
CA TYR A 374 -0.21 -8.81 -1.72
C TYR A 374 0.82 -9.04 -2.84
N SER A 375 1.21 -10.31 -3.04
CA SER A 375 2.18 -10.73 -4.05
C SER A 375 1.72 -10.51 -5.49
N ASN A 376 0.41 -10.56 -5.72
CA ASN A 376 -0.22 -10.38 -7.01
C ASN A 376 -0.32 -8.92 -7.48
N VAL A 377 0.32 -7.96 -6.81
CA VAL A 377 0.35 -6.53 -7.22
C VAL A 377 1.76 -5.93 -7.17
N GLY A 378 2.77 -6.76 -7.38
CA GLY A 378 4.17 -6.34 -7.54
C GLY A 378 4.96 -6.06 -6.25
N ARG A 379 4.37 -6.32 -5.07
CA ARG A 379 4.93 -6.19 -3.71
C ARG A 379 5.63 -4.87 -3.34
N VAL A 380 5.35 -3.77 -4.02
CA VAL A 380 5.91 -2.45 -3.67
C VAL A 380 4.83 -1.36 -3.55
N THR A 381 5.11 -0.34 -2.74
CA THR A 381 4.24 0.82 -2.48
C THR A 381 5.05 2.11 -2.50
N LEU A 382 5.45 2.54 -3.70
CA LEU A 382 6.41 3.62 -3.93
C LEU A 382 5.77 4.84 -4.61
N GLY A 383 6.56 5.72 -5.23
CA GLY A 383 6.18 7.00 -5.81
C GLY A 383 5.10 6.92 -6.87
N LEU A 384 5.22 6.03 -7.86
CA LEU A 384 4.21 5.88 -8.91
C LEU A 384 2.86 5.43 -8.31
N LYS A 385 2.90 4.56 -7.30
CA LYS A 385 1.69 4.08 -6.60
C LYS A 385 1.13 5.12 -5.62
N ASN A 386 1.93 6.04 -5.12
CA ASN A 386 1.48 7.08 -4.19
C ASN A 386 0.37 7.96 -4.79
N ASN A 387 0.43 8.22 -6.09
CA ASN A 387 -0.59 8.97 -6.83
C ASN A 387 -1.93 8.23 -7.00
N PHE A 388 -2.01 6.93 -6.66
CA PHE A 388 -3.29 6.23 -6.62
C PHE A 388 -4.27 6.84 -5.62
N GLY A 389 -3.75 7.38 -4.50
CA GLY A 389 -4.54 8.12 -3.52
C GLY A 389 -4.89 9.55 -3.95
N SER A 390 -4.44 9.99 -5.12
CA SER A 390 -4.62 11.35 -5.64
C SER A 390 -5.73 11.46 -6.68
N VAL A 391 -6.40 10.37 -7.04
CA VAL A 391 -7.38 10.33 -8.12
C VAL A 391 -8.68 9.63 -7.72
N HIS A 392 -9.77 10.04 -8.35
CA HIS A 392 -10.98 9.25 -8.45
C HIS A 392 -11.05 8.61 -9.84
N TYR A 393 -11.49 7.36 -9.92
CA TYR A 393 -11.68 6.65 -11.19
C TYR A 393 -12.97 5.83 -11.16
N THR A 394 -13.56 5.61 -12.33
CA THR A 394 -14.94 5.12 -12.48
C THR A 394 -15.13 3.61 -12.27
N ALA A 395 -14.07 2.79 -12.13
CA ALA A 395 -14.18 1.33 -11.94
C ALA A 395 -15.11 0.89 -10.81
N ASN A 396 -15.27 1.73 -9.79
CA ASN A 396 -16.18 1.47 -8.67
C ASN A 396 -17.65 1.37 -9.08
N ALA A 397 -18.02 1.72 -10.32
CA ALA A 397 -19.38 1.57 -10.83
C ALA A 397 -19.71 0.17 -11.40
N LEU A 398 -18.70 -0.69 -11.69
CA LEU A 398 -18.89 -1.98 -12.40
C LEU A 398 -18.42 -3.23 -11.63
N GLY A 399 -17.81 -3.08 -10.45
CA GLY A 399 -17.54 -4.20 -9.52
C GLY A 399 -16.25 -4.99 -9.75
N ASP A 400 -15.45 -4.65 -10.76
CA ASP A 400 -14.11 -5.23 -10.97
C ASP A 400 -13.05 -4.20 -10.52
N CYS A 401 -12.44 -4.40 -9.35
CA CYS A 401 -11.41 -3.50 -8.84
C CYS A 401 -10.04 -3.90 -9.42
N PRO A 402 -9.42 -3.09 -10.31
CA PRO A 402 -8.12 -3.42 -10.89
C PRO A 402 -7.02 -3.53 -9.83
N ALA A 403 -7.18 -2.91 -8.65
CA ALA A 403 -6.23 -2.93 -7.54
C ALA A 403 -5.89 -4.32 -6.96
N HIS A 404 -6.53 -5.40 -7.44
CA HIS A 404 -6.25 -6.78 -7.04
C HIS A 404 -5.67 -7.65 -8.17
N LYS A 405 -5.30 -7.07 -9.33
CA LYS A 405 -4.67 -7.78 -10.45
C LYS A 405 -3.38 -7.03 -10.86
N ALA A 406 -2.21 -7.67 -10.79
CA ALA A 406 -0.90 -7.03 -10.98
C ALA A 406 -0.78 -6.19 -12.25
N GLU A 407 -0.97 -6.84 -13.40
CA GLU A 407 -0.81 -6.22 -14.71
C GLU A 407 -1.82 -5.08 -14.96
N PRO A 408 -3.13 -5.33 -14.81
CA PRO A 408 -4.16 -4.29 -14.73
C PRO A 408 -3.82 -3.08 -13.89
N PHE A 409 -3.39 -3.33 -12.66
CA PHE A 409 -3.13 -2.28 -11.71
C PHE A 409 -1.91 -1.48 -12.10
N ALA A 410 -0.84 -2.14 -12.53
CA ALA A 410 0.38 -1.49 -12.96
C ALA A 410 0.16 -0.55 -14.15
N LYS A 411 -0.65 -0.96 -15.13
CA LYS A 411 -1.07 -0.09 -16.24
C LYS A 411 -1.86 1.11 -15.76
N LEU A 412 -2.86 0.90 -14.90
CA LEU A 412 -3.64 2.00 -14.32
C LEU A 412 -2.74 2.99 -13.57
N LEU A 413 -1.77 2.51 -12.79
CA LEU A 413 -0.82 3.37 -12.08
C LEU A 413 0.07 4.16 -13.05
N ALA A 414 0.53 3.55 -14.13
CA ALA A 414 1.26 4.26 -15.19
C ALA A 414 0.39 5.34 -15.85
N ASP A 415 -0.86 5.02 -16.19
CA ASP A 415 -1.83 5.94 -16.79
C ASP A 415 -2.16 7.12 -15.86
N ILE A 416 -2.24 6.89 -14.55
CA ILE A 416 -2.40 7.94 -13.53
C ILE A 416 -1.23 8.91 -13.59
N ASN A 417 0.01 8.41 -13.56
CA ASN A 417 1.19 9.28 -13.59
C ASN A 417 1.37 9.98 -14.94
N ASN A 418 0.81 9.42 -16.02
CA ASN A 418 0.79 10.05 -17.34
C ASN A 418 -0.28 11.16 -17.49
N ASN A 419 -1.19 11.31 -16.54
CA ASN A 419 -2.12 12.44 -16.54
C ASN A 419 -1.33 13.76 -16.40
N SER A 420 -1.66 14.75 -17.24
CA SER A 420 -1.01 16.09 -17.27
C SER A 420 -0.84 16.74 -15.89
N VAL A 421 -1.77 16.54 -14.95
CA VAL A 421 -1.63 17.08 -13.58
C VAL A 421 -0.38 16.55 -12.89
N PHE A 422 -0.09 15.25 -13.00
CA PHE A 422 1.08 14.65 -12.35
C PHE A 422 2.32 14.73 -13.25
N ARG A 423 2.17 14.43 -14.54
CA ARG A 423 3.26 14.45 -15.52
C ARG A 423 3.92 15.83 -15.61
N ASP A 424 3.13 16.89 -15.70
CA ASP A 424 3.66 18.21 -16.03
C ASP A 424 4.03 19.02 -14.78
N LYS A 425 3.46 18.69 -13.61
CA LYS A 425 3.63 19.47 -12.37
C LYS A 425 4.52 18.81 -11.33
N THR A 426 4.76 17.50 -11.39
CA THR A 426 5.73 16.86 -10.47
C THR A 426 7.13 17.39 -10.79
N ARG A 427 7.82 17.86 -9.75
CA ARG A 427 9.17 18.44 -9.86
C ARG A 427 10.21 17.65 -9.08
N LEU A 428 9.79 16.95 -8.04
CA LEU A 428 10.69 16.22 -7.15
C LEU A 428 9.98 15.01 -6.56
N ILE A 429 10.70 13.90 -6.48
CA ILE A 429 10.36 12.74 -5.69
C ILE A 429 11.32 12.73 -4.49
N VAL A 430 10.77 12.66 -3.27
CA VAL A 430 11.54 12.45 -2.03
C VAL A 430 11.05 11.16 -1.39
N GLY A 431 11.72 10.06 -1.70
CA GLY A 431 11.42 8.76 -1.09
C GLY A 431 11.92 8.72 0.34
N ASP A 432 11.02 8.50 1.29
CA ASP A 432 11.35 8.31 2.71
C ASP A 432 11.59 6.83 3.01
N GLY A 433 12.86 6.47 3.17
CA GLY A 433 13.31 5.19 3.67
C GLY A 433 13.98 5.26 5.04
N ILE A 434 13.84 6.36 5.80
CA ILE A 434 14.38 6.42 7.16
C ILE A 434 13.82 5.24 7.98
N MET A 435 12.51 5.01 7.81
CA MET A 435 11.76 3.96 8.48
C MET A 435 10.96 3.14 7.45
N GLY A 436 11.57 2.07 6.96
CA GLY A 436 11.00 1.21 5.92
C GLY A 436 10.34 -0.06 6.44
N ASN A 437 9.46 -0.66 5.63
CA ASN A 437 8.96 -2.02 5.83
C ASN A 437 8.98 -2.76 4.48
N PRO A 438 9.83 -3.78 4.28
CA PRO A 438 10.04 -4.38 2.97
C PRO A 438 8.90 -5.34 2.57
N ASP A 439 8.05 -5.75 3.50
CA ASP A 439 7.05 -6.79 3.30
C ASP A 439 5.65 -6.24 3.08
N ILE A 440 5.27 -5.18 3.80
CA ILE A 440 3.87 -4.80 3.92
C ILE A 440 3.66 -3.29 4.05
N ASN A 441 2.64 -2.81 3.35
CA ASN A 441 2.33 -1.38 3.26
C ASN A 441 1.66 -0.83 4.52
N TYR A 442 0.94 -1.66 5.28
CA TYR A 442 0.18 -1.23 6.47
C TYR A 442 0.87 -1.57 7.81
N GLY A 443 2.04 -2.19 7.77
CA GLY A 443 2.79 -2.59 8.98
C GLY A 443 3.65 -1.46 9.56
N PRO A 444 4.13 -1.64 10.81
CA PRO A 444 5.15 -0.77 11.40
C PRO A 444 6.48 -0.92 10.66
N PRO A 445 7.44 0.00 10.81
CA PRO A 445 8.81 -0.18 10.36
C PRO A 445 9.42 -1.50 10.87
N THR A 446 10.38 -2.04 10.13
CA THR A 446 11.16 -3.22 10.52
C THR A 446 12.64 -2.95 10.35
N LEU A 447 13.47 -3.78 10.97
CA LEU A 447 14.91 -3.82 10.72
C LEU A 447 15.19 -4.61 9.43
N TRP A 448 16.22 -4.20 8.70
CA TRP A 448 16.56 -4.73 7.38
C TRP A 448 17.92 -5.45 7.45
N LYS A 449 17.98 -6.70 7.00
CA LYS A 449 19.21 -7.49 6.96
C LYS A 449 20.27 -6.87 6.06
N SER A 450 19.82 -6.29 4.95
CA SER A 450 20.66 -5.57 3.98
C SER A 450 21.31 -4.30 4.55
N PHE A 451 20.85 -3.84 5.72
CA PHE A 451 21.41 -2.72 6.49
C PHE A 451 21.96 -3.20 7.84
N GLY A 452 22.47 -4.43 7.91
CA GLY A 452 23.09 -4.94 9.15
C GLY A 452 22.11 -5.13 10.31
N ASN A 453 20.82 -5.37 10.02
CA ASN A 453 19.71 -5.40 10.98
C ASN A 453 19.45 -4.04 11.64
N LYS A 454 19.56 -2.95 10.88
CA LYS A 454 19.14 -1.59 11.25
C LYS A 454 17.93 -1.15 10.41
N PRO A 455 17.25 -0.04 10.76
CA PRO A 455 16.35 0.61 9.81
C PRO A 455 17.14 1.06 8.56
N PRO A 456 16.48 1.30 7.41
CA PRO A 456 17.22 1.62 6.19
C PRO A 456 17.88 3.00 6.20
N GLU A 457 17.40 3.95 7.00
CA GLU A 457 18.07 5.22 7.27
C GLU A 457 18.50 5.98 5.99
N THR A 458 17.72 5.81 4.92
CA THR A 458 18.05 6.26 3.57
C THR A 458 16.95 7.16 3.00
N LEU A 459 17.32 8.31 2.43
CA LEU A 459 16.45 9.14 1.61
C LEU A 459 16.78 8.98 0.12
N PHE A 460 15.77 9.10 -0.73
CA PHE A 460 15.87 8.98 -2.19
C PHE A 460 15.42 10.29 -2.83
N PHE A 461 16.22 10.83 -3.74
CA PHE A 461 15.91 12.07 -4.46
C PHE A 461 16.01 11.86 -5.96
N GLY A 462 15.02 12.33 -6.70
CA GLY A 462 15.07 12.32 -8.15
C GLY A 462 13.96 13.14 -8.76
N VAL A 463 14.15 13.53 -10.02
CA VAL A 463 13.09 14.21 -10.80
C VAL A 463 12.38 13.22 -11.71
N ASP A 464 13.07 12.21 -12.23
CA ASP A 464 12.47 11.11 -12.98
C ASP A 464 11.73 10.15 -12.02
N PRO A 465 10.39 10.06 -12.10
CA PRO A 465 9.61 9.22 -11.20
C PRO A 465 9.83 7.73 -11.46
N VAL A 466 10.16 7.32 -12.68
CA VAL A 466 10.39 5.92 -13.03
C VAL A 466 11.75 5.46 -12.53
N ALA A 467 12.79 6.27 -12.77
CA ALA A 467 14.15 5.97 -12.31
C ALA A 467 14.22 5.94 -10.78
N THR A 468 13.60 6.93 -10.12
CA THR A 468 13.58 7.00 -8.65
C THR A 468 12.87 5.79 -8.04
N ASP A 469 11.69 5.44 -8.57
CA ASP A 469 10.99 4.24 -8.12
C ASP A 469 11.78 2.97 -8.40
N SER A 470 12.45 2.86 -9.56
CA SER A 470 13.30 1.73 -9.92
C SER A 470 14.39 1.46 -8.88
N VAL A 471 15.09 2.51 -8.43
CA VAL A 471 16.09 2.42 -7.36
C VAL A 471 15.44 1.97 -6.04
N MET A 472 14.31 2.56 -5.66
CA MET A 472 13.59 2.14 -4.45
C MET A 472 13.10 0.68 -4.51
N VAL A 473 12.68 0.19 -5.69
CA VAL A 473 12.33 -1.22 -5.90
C VAL A 473 13.53 -2.12 -5.65
N ASP A 474 14.71 -1.75 -6.15
CA ASP A 474 15.93 -2.55 -6.00
C ASP A 474 16.35 -2.68 -4.53
N TYR A 475 16.19 -1.62 -3.72
CA TYR A 475 16.38 -1.68 -2.27
C TYR A 475 15.42 -2.67 -1.61
N ILE A 476 14.12 -2.62 -1.93
CA ILE A 476 13.16 -3.60 -1.42
C ILE A 476 13.49 -5.01 -1.91
N ARG A 477 13.94 -5.16 -3.17
CA ARG A 477 14.30 -6.46 -3.74
C ARG A 477 15.51 -7.07 -3.05
N ARG A 478 16.50 -6.26 -2.68
CA ARG A 478 17.67 -6.69 -1.90
C ARG A 478 17.26 -7.27 -0.55
N GLU A 479 16.28 -6.66 0.11
CA GLU A 479 15.83 -7.08 1.43
C GLU A 479 14.83 -8.24 1.38
N ALA A 480 13.76 -8.08 0.61
CA ALA A 480 12.64 -9.01 0.59
C ALA A 480 12.88 -10.17 -0.39
N GLY A 481 13.59 -9.95 -1.49
CA GLY A 481 13.78 -10.90 -2.57
C GLY A 481 13.07 -10.54 -3.89
N PRO A 482 13.15 -11.42 -4.91
CA PRO A 482 12.82 -11.12 -6.32
C PRO A 482 11.36 -10.78 -6.60
N GLN A 483 10.47 -11.05 -5.65
CA GLN A 483 9.05 -10.72 -5.76
C GLN A 483 8.74 -9.22 -5.67
N ALA A 484 9.71 -8.38 -5.26
CA ALA A 484 9.65 -6.94 -5.43
C ALA A 484 9.95 -6.59 -6.90
N THR A 485 8.90 -6.33 -7.66
CA THR A 485 8.97 -6.21 -9.13
C THR A 485 8.76 -4.77 -9.57
N GLY A 486 9.49 -4.37 -10.62
CA GLY A 486 9.37 -3.05 -11.26
C GLY A 486 8.24 -2.95 -12.30
N LEU A 487 7.10 -3.61 -12.07
CA LEU A 487 6.06 -3.74 -13.11
C LEU A 487 5.39 -2.41 -13.47
N VAL A 488 5.19 -1.52 -12.49
CA VAL A 488 4.62 -0.19 -12.75
C VAL A 488 5.63 0.66 -13.54
N GLN A 489 6.91 0.51 -13.21
CA GLN A 489 8.01 1.27 -13.79
C GLN A 489 8.16 0.92 -15.28
N SER A 490 8.04 -0.36 -15.66
CA SER A 490 8.11 -0.76 -17.08
C SER A 490 6.99 -0.15 -17.92
N TYR A 491 5.75 -0.13 -17.43
CA TYR A 491 4.64 0.54 -18.13
C TYR A 491 4.80 2.06 -18.16
N ALA A 492 5.24 2.67 -17.07
CA ALA A 492 5.48 4.09 -17.00
C ALA A 492 6.60 4.54 -17.96
N ALA A 493 7.69 3.76 -18.07
CA ALA A 493 8.76 4.00 -19.04
C ALA A 493 8.26 3.93 -20.49
N ALA A 494 7.40 2.96 -20.81
CA ALA A 494 6.80 2.83 -22.14
C ALA A 494 5.90 4.03 -22.52
N LEU A 495 5.37 4.76 -21.53
CA LEU A 495 4.64 6.02 -21.72
C LEU A 495 5.56 7.26 -21.80
N GLY A 496 6.88 7.06 -21.72
CA GLY A 496 7.88 8.13 -21.75
C GLY A 496 7.96 8.94 -20.45
N LEU A 497 7.56 8.36 -19.31
CA LEU A 497 7.61 9.04 -18.01
C LEU A 497 8.99 9.03 -17.36
N GLY A 498 9.93 8.24 -17.91
CA GLY A 498 11.26 8.09 -17.36
C GLY A 498 11.94 6.78 -17.74
N VAL A 499 13.07 6.49 -17.09
CA VAL A 499 13.87 5.28 -17.34
C VAL A 499 13.56 4.20 -16.31
N ALA A 500 13.13 3.03 -16.79
CA ALA A 500 13.03 1.82 -15.97
C ALA A 500 14.28 0.97 -16.13
N GLU A 501 15.02 0.80 -15.04
CA GLU A 501 16.19 -0.06 -14.98
C GLU A 501 16.24 -0.74 -13.60
N SER A 502 16.99 -1.84 -13.50
CA SER A 502 17.39 -2.43 -12.22
C SER A 502 18.90 -2.57 -12.20
N TRP A 503 19.50 -2.43 -11.03
CA TRP A 503 20.94 -2.55 -10.91
C TRP A 503 21.44 -3.96 -11.27
N ASN A 504 22.72 -4.06 -11.63
CA ASN A 504 23.42 -5.33 -11.79
C ASN A 504 23.93 -5.89 -10.44
N ASP A 505 24.67 -6.98 -10.47
CA ASP A 505 25.24 -7.63 -9.28
C ASP A 505 26.24 -6.76 -8.49
N GLN A 506 26.67 -5.63 -9.06
CA GLN A 506 27.54 -4.64 -8.41
C GLN A 506 26.78 -3.37 -8.01
N GLU A 507 25.44 -3.42 -7.98
CA GLU A 507 24.56 -2.29 -7.67
C GLU A 507 24.76 -1.08 -8.61
N LYS A 508 25.12 -1.34 -9.87
CA LYS A 508 25.31 -0.31 -10.90
C LYS A 508 24.19 -0.30 -11.93
N TYR A 509 23.94 0.90 -12.43
CA TYR A 509 22.99 1.20 -13.51
C TYR A 509 23.74 1.66 -14.77
N THR A 510 23.09 1.50 -15.91
CA THR A 510 23.59 1.90 -17.24
C THR A 510 22.98 3.23 -17.68
N TYR A 511 21.69 3.44 -17.41
CA TYR A 511 20.91 4.58 -17.87
C TYR A 511 20.49 5.50 -16.72
N ILE A 512 20.23 4.94 -15.54
CA ILE A 512 20.02 5.74 -14.34
C ILE A 512 21.38 6.28 -13.88
N ASP A 513 21.48 7.62 -13.78
CA ASP A 513 22.66 8.29 -13.22
C ASP A 513 22.57 8.20 -11.69
N TYR A 514 23.03 7.08 -11.14
CA TYR A 514 22.85 6.73 -9.73
C TYR A 514 24.01 7.22 -8.85
N HIS A 515 23.68 7.98 -7.81
CA HIS A 515 24.64 8.58 -6.86
C HIS A 515 24.30 8.13 -5.42
N PRO A 516 24.86 7.01 -4.96
CA PRO A 516 24.75 6.62 -3.56
C PRO A 516 25.74 7.40 -2.70
N ILE A 517 25.22 8.08 -1.68
CA ILE A 517 25.99 8.79 -0.66
C ILE A 517 25.74 8.10 0.68
N ASP A 518 26.83 7.73 1.36
CA ASP A 518 26.79 7.20 2.72
C ASP A 518 27.56 8.15 3.65
N LEU A 519 26.85 8.85 4.52
CA LEU A 519 27.44 9.83 5.44
C LEU A 519 28.25 9.19 6.55
N ASP A 520 28.01 7.90 6.84
CA ASP A 520 28.80 7.16 7.82
C ASP A 520 30.23 6.90 7.32
N SER A 521 30.43 6.85 5.99
CA SER A 521 31.74 6.61 5.37
C SER A 521 32.63 7.86 5.28
N GLN A 522 32.09 9.05 5.59
CA GLN A 522 32.80 10.33 5.52
C GLN A 522 33.31 10.83 6.89
N MET A 523 33.03 10.09 7.96
CA MET A 523 33.55 10.28 9.31
C MET A 523 34.57 9.20 9.65
#